data_AF-A0A952CBF1-F1
#
_entry.id   AF-A0A952CBF1-F1
#
_cell.length_a   1.000
_cell.length_b   1.000
_cell.length_c   1.000
_cell.angle_alpha   90.00
_cell.angle_beta   90.00
_cell.angle_gamma   90.00
#
_symmetry.space_group_name_H-M   'P 1'
#
loop_
_entity.id
_entity.type
_entity.pdbx_description
1 polymer ?
#
loop_
_entity_poly.entity_id
_entity_poly.type
_entity_poly.pdbx_seq_one_letter_code
_entity_poly.pdbx_strand_id
1 'polypeptide(L)' 'MNERIVTDPNICSGKPVIRGTRIMVRNILGLVAGGYTVDRIL' A
#
# COMPACT_ATOMS: atom_id res chain seq x y z
N MET A 1 15.35 2.88 -8.07
CA MET A 1 14.57 3.13 -6.84
C MET A 1 13.13 2.78 -7.18
N ASN A 2 12.51 1.78 -6.54
CA ASN A 2 11.24 1.22 -7.00
C ASN A 2 10.10 2.24 -6.95
N GLU A 3 9.55 2.61 -8.10
CA GLU A 3 8.51 3.65 -8.24
C GLU A 3 7.12 3.20 -7.73
N ARG A 4 6.97 2.04 -7.09
CA ARG A 4 5.63 1.49 -6.78
C ARG A 4 4.92 2.16 -5.60
N ILE A 5 5.64 2.93 -4.79
CA ILE A 5 5.10 3.59 -3.59
C ILE A 5 5.25 5.11 -3.73
N VAL A 6 4.19 5.85 -3.39
CA VAL A 6 4.17 7.31 -3.35
C VAL A 6 3.88 7.77 -1.92
N THR A 7 4.55 8.84 -1.50
CA THR A 7 4.29 9.55 -0.25
C THR A 7 4.07 11.01 -0.59
N ASP A 8 2.83 11.48 -0.45
CA ASP A 8 2.42 12.87 -0.73
C ASP A 8 1.56 13.36 0.43
N PRO A 9 1.88 14.49 1.09
CA PRO A 9 1.06 15.06 2.16
C PRO A 9 -0.42 15.24 1.79
N ASN A 10 -0.72 15.48 0.51
CA ASN A 10 -2.07 15.64 -0.02
C ASN A 10 -2.81 14.30 -0.24
N ILE A 11 -2.11 13.16 -0.18
CA ILE A 11 -2.67 11.83 -0.39
C ILE A 11 -2.53 11.03 0.91
N CYS A 12 -3.67 10.66 1.51
CA CYS A 12 -3.71 9.88 2.76
C CYS A 12 -2.84 10.48 3.89
N SER A 13 -2.74 11.82 3.95
CA SER A 13 -1.95 12.54 4.95
C SER A 13 -0.46 12.19 4.95
N GLY A 14 0.12 11.97 3.76
CA GLY A 14 1.55 11.63 3.63
C GLY A 14 1.87 10.16 3.89
N LYS A 15 0.88 9.33 4.21
CA LYS A 15 1.09 7.89 4.42
C LYS A 15 1.50 7.21 3.11
N PRO A 16 2.43 6.24 3.15
CA PRO A 16 2.80 5.48 1.96
C PRO A 16 1.60 4.78 1.33
N VAL A 17 1.39 5.05 0.04
CA VAL A 17 0.32 4.50 -0.80
C VAL A 17 0.91 3.85 -2.05
N ILE A 18 0.25 2.82 -2.57
CA ILE A 18 0.63 2.23 -3.85
C ILE A 18 0.34 3.23 -4.97
N ARG A 19 1.34 3.50 -5.82
CA ARG A 19 1.24 4.47 -6.93
C ARG A 19 0.02 4.17 -7.80
N GLY A 20 -0.73 5.23 -8.14
CA GLY A 20 -1.92 5.12 -8.98
C GLY A 20 -3.17 4.64 -8.22
N THR A 21 -3.06 4.42 -6.91
CA THR A 21 -4.18 3.99 -6.07
C THR A 21 -4.29 4.86 -4.81
N ARG A 22 -5.38 4.68 -4.06
CA ARG A 22 -5.54 5.18 -2.69
C ARG A 22 -5.43 4.06 -1.64
N ILE A 23 -4.70 2.99 -1.97
CA ILE A 23 -4.47 1.85 -1.07
C ILE A 23 -3.17 2.09 -0.30
N MET A 24 -3.30 2.28 1.01
CA MET A 24 -2.14 2.45 1.90
C MET A 24 -1.36 1.13 1.98
N VAL A 25 -0.02 1.24 2.03
CA VAL A 25 0.86 0.07 2.20
C VAL A 25 0.51 -0.70 3.49
N ARG A 26 0.11 0.01 4.56
CA ARG A 26 -0.33 -0.62 5.81
C ARG A 26 -1.50 -1.58 5.65
N ASN A 27 -2.39 -1.34 4.70
CA ASN A 27 -3.56 -2.20 4.48
C ASN A 27 -3.11 -3.55 3.92
N ILE A 28 -2.18 -3.52 2.96
CA ILE A 28 -1.57 -4.73 2.40
C ILE A 28 -0.81 -5.51 3.48
N LEU A 29 -0.02 -4.81 4.32
CA LEU A 29 0.67 -5.44 5.44
C LEU A 29 -0.31 -6.07 6.44
N GLY A 30 -1.47 -5.44 6.68
CA GLY A 30 -2.54 -6.00 7.51
C GLY A 30 -3.14 -7.29 6.93
N LEU A 31 -3.34 -7.36 5.60
CA LEU A 31 -3.80 -8.58 4.93
C LEU A 31 -2.76 -9.70 5.05
N VAL A 32 -1.47 -9.38 4.84
CA VAL A 32 -0.38 -10.33 4.99
C VAL A 32 -0.30 -10.84 6.45
N ALA A 33 -0.40 -9.93 7.43
CA ALA A 33 -0.44 -10.31 8.84
C ALA A 33 -1.68 -11.18 9.18
N GLY A 34 -2.78 -10.98 8.47
CA GLY A 34 -3.98 -11.83 8.54
C GLY A 34 -3.86 -13.18 7.83
N GLY A 35 -2.69 -13.53 7.30
CA GLY A 35 -2.43 -14.82 6.64
C GLY A 35 -2.81 -14.88 5.16
N TYR A 36 -3.09 -13.74 4.51
CA TYR A 36 -3.41 -13.71 3.09
C TYR A 36 -2.14 -13.94 2.26
N THR A 37 -2.23 -14.81 1.25
CA THR A 37 -1.17 -15.01 0.27
C THR A 37 -1.12 -13.85 -0.71
N VAL A 38 0.05 -13.64 -1.34
CA VAL A 38 0.23 -12.57 -2.35
C VAL A 38 -0.74 -12.73 -3.52
N ASP A 39 -0.97 -13.96 -3.97
CA ASP A 39 -1.93 -14.29 -5.03
C ASP A 39 -3.36 -13.82 -4.71
N ARG A 40 -3.75 -13.84 -3.43
CA ARG A 40 -5.06 -13.36 -2.96
C ARG A 40 -5.17 -11.85 -2.83
N ILE A 41 -4.05 -11.14 -2.83
CA ILE A 41 -3.95 -9.69 -2.65
C ILE A 41 -3.89 -8.96 -3.99
N LEU A 42 -3.30 -9.60 -5.01
CA LEU A 42 -3.20 -9.10 -6.39
C LEU A 42 -4.52 -9.25 -7.14
#